data_AF-A0A927NQI2-F1
#
_entry.id   AF-A0A927NQI2-F1
#
_cell.length_a   1.000
_cell.length_b   1.000
_cell.length_c   1.000
_cell.angle_alpha   90.00
_cell.angle_beta   90.00
_cell.angle_gamma   90.00
#
_symmetry.space_group_name_H-M   'P 1'
#
loop_
_entity.id
_entity.type
_entity.pdbx_description
1 polymer ?
#
loop_
_entity_poly.entity_id
_entity_poly.type
_entity_poly.pdbx_seq_one_letter_code
_entity_poly.pdbx_strand_id
1 'polypeptide(L)'
;MLTLQHSLITLFALNGNEKQFKEELPYVLLPDAIRKYLTNRKYGHFELSHDKKDVSWLKYPIDIKNLSSEIFDMAEKHLVSDLSPCVLGEITQVESFEKHNSHLPIVYFAGVKKHLIQDRLNDVFIRKIIDCSKMYEDIFVFKGKEYTGTEIRKIISEIENYGFYILSSMLYDAFNITTNQEWFDKNVKPVLDKAYGEELSNATYRFMKIPEDINEKITNHDFSNLDKNIIDINIYLNMYKLVVESMKQVDVERIKKEKTNNENIK
;
A
#
# COMPACT_ATOMS: atom_id res chain seq x y z
N MET A 1 -4.12 0.25 -2.90
CA MET A 1 -3.91 1.69 -2.65
C MET A 1 -2.72 2.14 -3.51
N LEU A 2 -2.61 3.42 -3.89
CA LEU A 2 -1.44 3.87 -4.67
C LEU A 2 -0.19 3.93 -3.79
N THR A 3 0.98 3.62 -4.38
CA THR A 3 2.29 3.73 -3.72
C THR A 3 2.57 5.12 -3.13
N LEU A 4 2.05 6.18 -3.78
CA LEU A 4 2.05 7.55 -3.25
C LEU A 4 1.27 7.66 -1.93
N GLN A 5 0.05 7.13 -1.89
CA GLN A 5 -0.79 7.13 -0.68
C GLN A 5 -0.17 6.28 0.43
N HIS A 6 0.41 5.12 0.11
CA HIS A 6 1.11 4.27 1.08
C HIS A 6 2.21 5.05 1.81
N SER A 7 2.94 5.90 1.09
CA SER A 7 3.97 6.76 1.66
C SER A 7 3.36 7.82 2.58
N LEU A 8 2.37 8.56 2.10
CA LEU A 8 1.79 9.68 2.86
C LEU A 8 1.05 9.23 4.12
N ILE A 9 0.23 8.17 4.03
CA ILE A 9 -0.49 7.67 5.21
C ILE A 9 0.46 7.09 6.26
N THR A 10 1.60 6.53 5.83
CA THR A 10 2.65 6.08 6.76
C THR A 10 3.28 7.25 7.48
N LEU A 11 3.68 8.31 6.78
CA LEU A 11 4.21 9.51 7.41
C LEU A 11 3.20 10.16 8.37
N PHE A 12 1.93 10.21 7.97
CA PHE A 12 0.84 10.75 8.79
C PHE A 12 0.62 9.92 10.05
N ALA A 13 0.59 8.59 9.95
CA ALA A 13 0.45 7.69 11.10
C ALA A 13 1.60 7.81 12.10
N LEU A 14 2.79 8.17 11.61
CA LEU A 14 3.98 8.46 12.40
C LEU A 14 4.04 9.91 12.91
N ASN A 15 2.95 10.67 12.80
CA ASN A 15 2.84 12.07 13.20
C ASN A 15 3.91 12.97 12.57
N GLY A 16 4.24 12.77 11.30
CA GLY A 16 5.26 13.55 10.59
C GLY A 16 6.70 13.21 10.98
N ASN A 17 6.95 12.14 11.74
CA ASN A 17 8.30 11.73 12.13
C ASN A 17 9.09 11.19 10.93
N GLU A 18 9.84 12.07 10.27
CA GLU A 18 10.63 11.73 9.08
C GLU A 18 11.71 10.65 9.34
N LYS A 19 12.31 10.61 10.54
CA LYS A 19 13.36 9.64 10.82
C LYS A 19 12.79 8.22 10.81
N GLN A 20 11.73 8.01 11.58
CA GLN A 20 11.06 6.71 11.63
C GLN A 20 10.42 6.36 10.28
N PHE A 21 9.87 7.35 9.58
CA PHE A 21 9.37 7.17 8.21
C PHE A 21 10.45 6.62 7.28
N LYS A 22 11.65 7.21 7.27
CA LYS A 22 12.78 6.77 6.43
C LYS A 22 13.29 5.36 6.78
N GLU A 23 13.09 4.92 8.02
CA GLU A 23 13.43 3.56 8.47
C GLU A 23 12.38 2.52 8.05
N GLU A 24 11.09 2.87 8.09
CA GLU A 24 9.99 1.93 7.82
C GLU A 24 9.55 1.89 6.36
N LEU A 25 9.67 3.02 5.64
CA LEU A 25 9.11 3.19 4.29
C LEU A 25 9.55 2.11 3.29
N PRO A 26 10.83 1.68 3.21
CA PRO A 26 11.21 0.61 2.31
C PRO A 26 10.36 -0.64 2.52
N TYR A 27 10.15 -1.04 3.77
CA TYR A 27 9.38 -2.25 4.07
C TYR A 27 7.89 -2.08 3.79
N VAL A 28 7.35 -0.88 3.98
CA VAL A 28 5.98 -0.55 3.59
C VAL A 28 5.82 -0.64 2.08
N LEU A 29 6.73 -0.09 1.27
CA LEU A 29 6.56 -0.10 -0.19
C LEU A 29 6.96 -1.43 -0.85
N LEU A 30 7.58 -2.34 -0.10
CA LEU A 30 8.15 -3.57 -0.66
C LEU A 30 7.12 -4.47 -1.35
N PRO A 31 5.91 -4.73 -0.80
CA PRO A 31 4.94 -5.62 -1.46
C PRO A 31 4.57 -5.16 -2.88
N ASP A 32 4.44 -3.86 -3.10
CA ASP A 32 4.26 -3.29 -4.43
C ASP A 32 5.52 -3.36 -5.28
N ALA A 33 6.68 -3.04 -4.70
CA ALA A 33 7.97 -3.04 -5.41
C ALA A 33 8.28 -4.42 -6.02
N ILE A 34 8.14 -5.49 -5.24
CA ILE A 34 8.54 -6.84 -5.64
C ILE A 34 7.64 -7.43 -6.73
N ARG A 35 6.50 -6.80 -7.06
CA ARG A 35 5.68 -7.19 -8.22
C ARG A 35 6.48 -7.20 -9.52
N LYS A 36 7.59 -6.47 -9.59
CA LYS A 36 8.56 -6.54 -10.69
C LYS A 36 9.14 -7.95 -10.89
N TYR A 37 9.34 -8.68 -9.81
CA TYR A 37 9.99 -10.00 -9.79
C TYR A 37 8.99 -11.15 -9.62
N LEU A 38 7.75 -10.86 -9.25
CA LEU A 38 6.70 -11.86 -9.10
C LEU A 38 5.94 -12.07 -10.41
N THR A 39 5.86 -13.33 -10.85
CA THR A 39 5.02 -13.72 -12.00
C THR A 39 3.53 -13.55 -11.73
N ASN A 40 3.11 -13.57 -10.47
CA ASN A 40 1.75 -13.30 -10.05
C ASN A 40 1.74 -12.47 -8.76
N ARG A 41 1.04 -11.34 -8.73
CA ARG A 41 1.01 -10.48 -7.54
C ARG A 41 0.40 -11.17 -6.31
N LYS A 42 -0.49 -12.15 -6.52
CA LYS A 42 -1.26 -12.80 -5.46
C LYS A 42 -0.38 -13.40 -4.35
N TYR A 43 0.85 -13.84 -4.69
CA TYR A 43 1.84 -14.34 -3.72
C TYR A 43 2.23 -13.27 -2.69
N GLY A 44 2.56 -12.06 -3.16
CA GLY A 44 3.10 -10.98 -2.33
C GLY A 44 2.04 -10.27 -1.50
N HIS A 45 0.78 -10.30 -1.94
CA HIS A 45 -0.34 -9.65 -1.26
C HIS A 45 -1.23 -10.61 -0.47
N PHE A 46 -0.85 -11.88 -0.37
CA PHE A 46 -1.59 -12.90 0.41
C PHE A 46 -3.08 -12.98 0.05
N GLU A 47 -3.34 -12.98 -1.26
CA GLU A 47 -4.69 -12.92 -1.81
C GLU A 47 -5.42 -14.27 -1.61
N LEU A 48 -6.63 -14.19 -1.03
CA LEU A 48 -7.57 -15.31 -0.86
C LEU A 48 -8.07 -15.82 -2.21
N SER A 49 -8.29 -17.13 -2.35
CA SER A 49 -8.91 -17.73 -3.53
C SER A 49 -10.36 -17.25 -3.70
N HIS A 50 -10.84 -17.30 -4.94
CA HIS A 50 -12.22 -16.92 -5.27
C HIS A 50 -13.26 -17.67 -4.41
N ASP A 51 -13.05 -18.97 -4.22
CA ASP A 51 -13.93 -19.84 -3.42
C ASP A 51 -13.74 -19.67 -1.90
N LYS A 52 -12.82 -18.81 -1.47
CA LYS A 52 -12.49 -18.46 -0.09
C LYS A 52 -11.93 -19.60 0.76
N LYS A 53 -11.36 -20.63 0.14
CA LYS A 53 -10.85 -21.82 0.85
C LYS A 53 -9.33 -21.89 0.98
N ASP A 54 -8.60 -21.12 0.17
CA ASP A 54 -7.15 -21.17 0.11
C ASP A 54 -6.55 -19.77 -0.03
N VAL A 55 -5.29 -19.58 0.35
CA VAL A 55 -4.64 -18.26 0.39
C VAL A 55 -3.29 -18.37 -0.28
N SER A 56 -3.03 -17.55 -1.30
CA SER A 56 -1.70 -17.47 -1.88
C SER A 56 -0.74 -16.89 -0.85
N TRP A 57 0.50 -17.36 -0.78
CA TRP A 57 1.46 -16.81 0.17
C TRP A 57 2.88 -16.86 -0.36
N LEU A 58 3.71 -15.98 0.19
CA LEU A 58 5.13 -15.88 -0.07
C LEU A 58 5.87 -15.76 1.25
N LYS A 59 6.95 -16.50 1.38
CA LYS A 59 7.95 -16.28 2.40
C LYS A 59 8.94 -15.25 1.90
N TYR A 60 8.85 -14.04 2.45
CA TYR A 60 9.68 -12.92 2.03
C TYR A 60 11.17 -13.19 2.33
N PRO A 61 12.05 -12.86 1.38
CA PRO A 61 13.49 -12.87 1.62
C PRO A 61 13.88 -11.80 2.63
N ILE A 62 14.91 -12.08 3.44
CA ILE A 62 15.43 -11.14 4.45
C ILE A 62 16.22 -10.01 3.81
N ASP A 63 17.05 -10.32 2.81
CA ASP A 63 17.85 -9.33 2.09
C ASP A 63 17.02 -8.66 1.00
N ILE A 64 16.65 -7.40 1.24
CA ILE A 64 15.89 -6.58 0.30
C ILE A 64 16.78 -5.78 -0.67
N LYS A 65 18.10 -5.74 -0.45
CA LYS A 65 19.03 -4.97 -1.28
C LYS A 65 19.33 -5.70 -2.58
N ASN A 66 19.46 -7.02 -2.52
CA ASN A 66 19.89 -7.85 -3.63
C ASN A 66 18.76 -8.69 -4.25
N LEU A 67 17.52 -8.20 -4.21
CA LEU A 67 16.36 -8.91 -4.76
C LEU A 67 16.45 -9.09 -6.29
N SER A 68 16.02 -10.25 -6.76
CA SER A 68 15.93 -10.59 -8.18
C SER A 68 14.82 -11.63 -8.42
N SER A 69 14.46 -11.86 -9.69
CA SER A 69 13.49 -12.90 -10.05
C SER A 69 13.92 -14.29 -9.58
N GLU A 70 15.21 -14.62 -9.67
CA GLU A 70 15.75 -15.92 -9.25
C GLU A 70 15.55 -16.18 -7.75
N ILE A 71 15.71 -15.14 -6.92
CA ILE A 71 15.42 -15.24 -5.48
C ILE A 71 13.96 -15.59 -5.23
N PHE A 72 13.04 -14.95 -5.95
CA PHE A 72 11.61 -15.22 -5.81
C PHE A 72 11.18 -16.54 -6.46
N ASP A 73 11.92 -17.06 -7.43
CA ASP A 73 11.71 -18.39 -8.00
C ASP A 73 12.10 -19.51 -7.02
N MET A 74 13.16 -19.28 -6.23
CA MET A 74 13.61 -20.21 -5.18
C MET A 74 12.90 -20.00 -3.84
N ALA A 75 12.19 -18.89 -3.65
CA ALA A 75 11.49 -18.59 -2.41
C ALA A 75 10.36 -19.59 -2.15
N GLU A 76 10.19 -19.95 -0.88
CA GLU A 76 9.06 -20.75 -0.42
C GLU A 76 7.76 -19.96 -0.67
N LYS A 77 6.87 -20.50 -1.51
CA LYS A 77 5.65 -19.82 -1.94
C LYS A 77 4.56 -20.82 -2.32
N HIS A 78 3.31 -20.35 -2.29
CA HIS A 78 2.13 -21.10 -2.68
C HIS A 78 1.18 -20.22 -3.50
N LEU A 79 0.68 -20.77 -4.61
CA LEU A 79 -0.33 -20.14 -5.45
C LEU A 79 -1.62 -20.95 -5.39
N VAL A 80 -2.74 -20.25 -5.19
CA VAL A 80 -4.05 -20.87 -5.37
C VAL A 80 -4.26 -21.27 -6.84
N SER A 81 -4.88 -22.43 -7.06
CA SER A 81 -5.08 -22.97 -8.41
C SER A 81 -6.13 -22.24 -9.23
N ASP A 82 -7.10 -21.58 -8.58
CA ASP A 82 -8.15 -20.80 -9.23
C ASP A 82 -7.70 -19.34 -9.43
N LEU A 83 -7.01 -19.12 -10.56
CA LEU A 83 -6.59 -17.80 -11.00
C LEU A 83 -7.62 -17.19 -11.95
N SER A 84 -8.80 -16.87 -11.43
CA SER A 84 -9.72 -16.03 -12.20
C SER A 84 -9.14 -14.61 -12.33
N PRO A 85 -8.89 -14.12 -13.57
CA PRO A 85 -8.35 -12.79 -13.77
C PRO A 85 -9.43 -11.76 -13.41
N CYS A 86 -9.14 -10.89 -12.46
CA CYS A 86 -9.99 -9.75 -12.17
C CYS A 86 -9.18 -8.46 -12.04
N VAL A 87 -9.86 -7.37 -12.34
CA VAL A 87 -9.35 -6.01 -12.28
C VAL A 87 -9.00 -5.61 -10.85
N LEU A 88 -9.86 -5.98 -9.90
CA LEU A 88 -9.65 -5.79 -8.47
C LEU A 88 -8.98 -7.01 -7.86
N GLY A 89 -8.08 -6.79 -6.92
CA GLY A 89 -7.46 -7.86 -6.14
C GLY A 89 -8.47 -8.59 -5.28
N GLU A 90 -8.14 -9.82 -4.92
CA GLU A 90 -8.88 -10.55 -3.90
C GLU A 90 -8.57 -10.01 -2.50
N ILE A 91 -9.31 -10.50 -1.50
CA ILE A 91 -9.13 -10.07 -0.12
C ILE A 91 -7.73 -10.50 0.37
N THR A 92 -6.92 -9.51 0.74
CA THR A 92 -5.63 -9.69 1.43
C THR A 92 -5.82 -10.32 2.81
N GLN A 93 -5.14 -11.44 3.08
CA GLN A 93 -5.16 -12.15 4.37
C GLN A 93 -3.88 -11.87 5.17
N VAL A 94 -3.93 -10.85 6.03
CA VAL A 94 -2.78 -10.39 6.84
C VAL A 94 -2.29 -11.51 7.76
N GLU A 95 -3.20 -12.33 8.28
CA GLU A 95 -2.92 -13.43 9.19
C GLU A 95 -2.07 -14.53 8.50
N SER A 96 -2.25 -14.72 7.18
CA SER A 96 -1.41 -15.61 6.38
C SER A 96 0.02 -15.08 6.24
N PHE A 97 0.17 -13.75 6.09
CA PHE A 97 1.50 -13.13 6.14
C PHE A 97 2.18 -13.41 7.48
N GLU A 98 1.49 -13.18 8.60
CA GLU A 98 2.06 -13.36 9.93
C GLU A 98 2.55 -14.79 10.17
N LYS A 99 1.77 -15.77 9.73
CA LYS A 99 2.09 -17.20 9.86
C LYS A 99 3.36 -17.58 9.13
N HIS A 100 3.56 -17.08 7.90
CA HIS A 100 4.66 -17.52 7.03
C HIS A 100 5.91 -16.63 7.14
N ASN A 101 5.80 -15.45 7.74
CA ASN A 101 6.86 -14.44 7.72
C ASN A 101 7.41 -14.04 9.09
N SER A 102 7.16 -14.85 10.14
CA SER A 102 7.65 -14.57 11.49
C SER A 102 9.18 -14.57 11.62
N HIS A 103 9.91 -15.07 10.61
CA HIS A 103 11.37 -15.06 10.53
C HIS A 103 11.95 -13.69 10.17
N LEU A 104 11.13 -12.76 9.66
CA LEU A 104 11.60 -11.44 9.25
C LEU A 104 12.06 -10.60 10.45
N PRO A 105 13.06 -9.71 10.28
CA PRO A 105 13.38 -8.67 11.25
C PRO A 105 12.14 -7.88 11.65
N ILE A 106 12.05 -7.47 12.92
CA ILE A 106 10.83 -6.90 13.50
C ILE A 106 10.32 -5.66 12.73
N VAL A 107 11.22 -4.73 12.36
CA VAL A 107 10.86 -3.51 11.62
C VAL A 107 10.36 -3.85 10.21
N TYR A 108 11.01 -4.81 9.56
CA TYR A 108 10.60 -5.29 8.24
C TYR A 108 9.22 -5.94 8.30
N PHE A 109 9.02 -6.88 9.22
CA PHE A 109 7.73 -7.53 9.44
C PHE A 109 6.61 -6.51 9.66
N ALA A 110 6.84 -5.51 10.51
CA ALA A 110 5.88 -4.46 10.80
C ALA A 110 5.58 -3.59 9.57
N GLY A 111 6.59 -3.23 8.77
CA GLY A 111 6.41 -2.44 7.56
C GLY A 111 5.54 -3.16 6.52
N VAL A 112 5.81 -4.44 6.25
CA VAL A 112 4.98 -5.24 5.33
C VAL A 112 3.57 -5.41 5.88
N LYS A 113 3.42 -5.68 7.18
CA LYS A 113 2.08 -5.77 7.82
C LYS A 113 1.28 -4.47 7.64
N LYS A 114 1.93 -3.31 7.81
CA LYS A 114 1.30 -2.00 7.58
C LYS A 114 0.82 -1.84 6.15
N HIS A 115 1.62 -2.21 5.15
CA HIS A 115 1.21 -2.21 3.73
C HIS A 115 -0.04 -3.06 3.50
N LEU A 116 -0.01 -4.32 3.93
CA LEU A 116 -1.11 -5.27 3.71
C LEU A 116 -2.42 -4.79 4.37
N ILE A 117 -2.32 -4.15 5.53
CA ILE A 117 -3.47 -3.52 6.19
C ILE A 117 -4.00 -2.33 5.39
N GLN A 118 -3.11 -1.47 4.88
CA GLN A 118 -3.49 -0.33 4.04
C GLN A 118 -4.24 -0.79 2.79
N ASP A 119 -3.72 -1.81 2.09
CA ASP A 119 -4.38 -2.39 0.92
C ASP A 119 -5.70 -3.06 1.26
N ARG A 120 -5.75 -3.90 2.31
CA ARG A 120 -6.98 -4.55 2.76
C ARG A 120 -8.09 -3.53 3.06
N LEU A 121 -7.76 -2.44 3.74
CA LEU A 121 -8.73 -1.40 4.08
C LEU A 121 -9.13 -0.55 2.87
N ASN A 122 -8.21 -0.30 1.94
CA ASN A 122 -8.51 0.35 0.67
C ASN A 122 -9.45 -0.50 -0.20
N ASP A 123 -9.23 -1.82 -0.27
CA ASP A 123 -10.10 -2.73 -1.00
C ASP A 123 -11.51 -2.76 -0.41
N VAL A 124 -11.63 -2.78 0.93
CA VAL A 124 -12.92 -2.64 1.62
C VAL A 124 -13.58 -1.29 1.28
N PHE A 125 -12.82 -0.21 1.23
CA PHE A 125 -13.32 1.11 0.84
C PHE A 125 -13.85 1.11 -0.60
N ILE A 126 -13.08 0.61 -1.57
CA ILE A 126 -13.48 0.50 -2.98
C ILE A 126 -14.74 -0.36 -3.14
N ARG A 127 -14.81 -1.50 -2.46
CA ARG A 127 -15.95 -2.42 -2.51
C ARG A 127 -17.22 -1.90 -1.81
N LYS A 128 -17.10 -0.85 -0.97
CA LYS A 128 -18.26 -0.16 -0.40
C LYS A 128 -18.90 0.84 -1.37
N ILE A 129 -18.12 1.37 -2.31
CA ILE A 129 -18.56 2.42 -3.23
C ILE A 129 -18.85 1.90 -4.63
N ILE A 130 -18.22 0.78 -5.03
CA ILE A 130 -18.41 0.11 -6.31
C ILE A 130 -18.95 -1.30 -6.05
N ASP A 131 -20.08 -1.64 -6.67
CA ASP A 131 -20.59 -3.01 -6.66
C ASP A 131 -19.66 -3.90 -7.51
N CYS A 132 -19.08 -4.89 -6.84
CA CYS A 132 -18.15 -5.85 -7.40
C CYS A 132 -18.71 -7.28 -7.40
N SER A 133 -20.02 -7.46 -7.17
CA SER A 133 -20.65 -8.79 -7.05
C SER A 133 -20.48 -9.66 -8.30
N LYS A 134 -20.37 -9.02 -9.49
CA LYS A 134 -20.18 -9.66 -10.79
C LYS A 134 -18.80 -9.38 -11.41
N MET A 135 -17.79 -9.10 -10.58
CA MET A 135 -16.46 -8.70 -11.07
C MET A 135 -15.75 -9.75 -11.94
N TYR A 136 -16.12 -11.04 -11.85
CA TYR A 136 -15.58 -12.11 -12.71
C TYR A 136 -16.31 -12.25 -14.05
N GLU A 137 -17.49 -11.64 -14.17
CA GLU A 137 -18.21 -11.48 -15.43
C GLU A 137 -17.80 -10.17 -16.14
N ASP A 138 -16.77 -9.48 -15.61
CA ASP A 138 -16.32 -8.15 -16.03
C ASP A 138 -17.38 -7.05 -15.91
N ILE A 139 -18.31 -7.20 -14.94
CA ILE A 139 -19.39 -6.24 -14.68
C ILE A 139 -19.19 -5.58 -13.31
N PHE A 140 -19.14 -4.25 -13.31
CA PHE A 140 -19.03 -3.41 -12.11
C PHE A 140 -20.12 -2.34 -12.14
N VAL A 141 -20.74 -2.03 -10.99
CA VAL A 141 -21.75 -0.96 -10.90
C VAL A 141 -21.27 0.17 -10.03
N PHE A 142 -21.23 1.38 -10.57
CA PHE A 142 -20.86 2.59 -9.83
C PHE A 142 -21.90 3.69 -10.10
N LYS A 143 -22.46 4.26 -9.02
CA LYS A 143 -23.52 5.29 -9.09
C LYS A 143 -24.68 4.95 -10.05
N GLY A 144 -25.09 3.67 -10.05
CA GLY A 144 -26.20 3.18 -10.88
C GLY A 144 -25.86 2.94 -12.35
N LYS A 145 -24.60 3.07 -12.76
CA LYS A 145 -24.13 2.78 -14.12
C LYS A 145 -23.21 1.55 -14.12
N GLU A 146 -23.35 0.71 -15.14
CA GLU A 146 -22.48 -0.45 -15.39
C GLU A 146 -21.20 -0.04 -16.13
N TYR A 147 -20.10 -0.71 -15.78
CA TYR A 147 -18.77 -0.51 -16.33
C TYR A 147 -18.07 -1.85 -16.54
N THR A 148 -17.26 -1.92 -17.59
CA THR A 148 -16.29 -3.00 -17.79
C THR A 148 -15.09 -2.85 -16.87
N GLY A 149 -14.27 -3.90 -16.76
CA GLY A 149 -13.02 -3.87 -16.01
C GLY A 149 -12.03 -2.80 -16.49
N THR A 150 -12.04 -2.47 -17.78
CA THR A 150 -11.15 -1.42 -18.30
C THR A 150 -11.64 -0.03 -17.90
N GLU A 151 -12.95 0.20 -17.90
CA GLU A 151 -13.53 1.49 -17.56
C GLU A 151 -13.48 1.75 -16.05
N ILE A 152 -13.80 0.73 -15.24
CA ILE A 152 -13.79 0.89 -13.78
C ILE A 152 -12.37 1.18 -13.25
N ARG A 153 -11.31 0.68 -13.90
CA ARG A 153 -9.91 1.04 -13.53
C ARG A 153 -9.64 2.53 -13.63
N LYS A 154 -10.23 3.21 -14.62
CA LYS A 154 -10.05 4.66 -14.78
C LYS A 154 -10.70 5.40 -13.62
N ILE A 155 -11.91 4.98 -13.25
CA ILE A 155 -12.64 5.53 -12.09
C ILE A 155 -11.88 5.27 -10.79
N ILE A 156 -11.36 4.05 -10.59
CA ILE A 156 -10.54 3.74 -9.41
C ILE A 156 -9.28 4.61 -9.37
N SER A 157 -8.61 4.80 -10.50
CA SER A 157 -7.44 5.69 -10.59
C SER A 157 -7.79 7.15 -10.22
N GLU A 158 -8.94 7.66 -10.66
CA GLU A 158 -9.43 8.98 -10.26
C GLU A 158 -9.72 9.06 -8.74
N ILE A 159 -10.39 8.04 -8.19
CA ILE A 159 -10.66 7.92 -6.75
C ILE A 159 -9.36 7.93 -5.95
N GLU A 160 -8.36 7.17 -6.39
CA GLU A 160 -7.09 7.03 -5.69
C GLU A 160 -6.20 8.27 -5.80
N ASN A 161 -6.13 8.92 -6.97
CA ASN A 161 -5.41 10.18 -7.16
C ASN A 161 -6.01 11.29 -6.29
N TYR A 162 -7.34 11.33 -6.18
CA TYR A 162 -7.99 12.26 -5.26
C TYR A 162 -7.72 11.94 -3.79
N GLY A 163 -7.69 10.65 -3.43
CA GLY A 163 -7.27 10.21 -2.12
C GLY A 163 -5.87 10.72 -1.75
N PHE A 164 -4.93 10.66 -2.70
CA PHE A 164 -3.58 11.22 -2.53
C PHE A 164 -3.59 12.73 -2.30
N TYR A 165 -4.42 13.48 -3.03
CA TYR A 165 -4.58 14.91 -2.85
C TYR A 165 -5.13 15.27 -1.45
N ILE A 166 -6.12 14.52 -0.95
CA ILE A 166 -6.62 14.66 0.43
C ILE A 166 -5.49 14.42 1.45
N LEU A 167 -4.71 13.34 1.30
CA LEU A 167 -3.61 13.07 2.23
C LEU A 167 -2.54 14.16 2.23
N SER A 168 -2.27 14.74 1.07
CA SER A 168 -1.35 15.87 0.94
C SER A 168 -1.85 17.08 1.73
N SER A 169 -3.16 17.40 1.67
CA SER A 169 -3.76 18.44 2.52
C SER A 169 -3.63 18.09 4.00
N MET A 170 -3.95 16.85 4.39
CA MET A 170 -3.87 16.43 5.79
C MET A 170 -2.46 16.58 6.36
N LEU A 171 -1.42 16.23 5.60
CA LEU A 171 -0.02 16.41 6.01
C LEU A 171 0.40 17.88 6.08
N TYR A 172 -0.09 18.71 5.15
CA TYR A 172 0.13 20.15 5.19
C TYR A 172 -0.52 20.78 6.42
N ASP A 173 -1.80 20.49 6.66
CA ASP A 173 -2.56 21.08 7.78
C ASP A 173 -2.01 20.63 9.15
N ALA A 174 -1.61 19.36 9.27
CA ALA A 174 -1.15 18.80 10.55
C ALA A 174 0.33 19.10 10.84
N PHE A 175 1.20 19.15 9.82
CA PHE A 175 2.66 19.16 9.99
C PHE A 175 3.38 20.19 9.13
N ASN A 176 2.67 20.99 8.33
CA ASN A 176 3.22 21.94 7.37
C ASN A 176 4.17 21.28 6.35
N ILE A 177 3.86 20.05 5.92
CA ILE A 177 4.63 19.29 4.95
C ILE A 177 3.96 19.39 3.57
N THR A 178 4.65 20.00 2.60
CA THR A 178 4.18 20.08 1.20
C THR A 178 4.66 18.85 0.42
N THR A 179 3.78 17.89 0.18
CA THR A 179 4.12 16.59 -0.44
C THR A 179 4.01 16.59 -1.97
N ASN A 180 4.63 17.58 -2.61
CA ASN A 180 4.74 17.65 -4.07
C ASN A 180 5.85 16.73 -4.61
N GLN A 181 6.08 16.76 -5.93
CA GLN A 181 7.05 15.88 -6.61
C GLN A 181 8.47 16.08 -6.05
N GLU A 182 8.87 17.33 -5.78
CA GLU A 182 10.17 17.65 -5.18
C GLU A 182 10.33 16.99 -3.80
N TRP A 183 9.26 16.98 -2.99
CA TRP A 183 9.30 16.31 -1.69
C TRP A 183 9.53 14.81 -1.83
N PHE A 184 8.89 14.14 -2.78
CA PHE A 184 9.13 12.71 -3.06
C PHE A 184 10.56 12.47 -3.56
N ASP A 185 11.08 13.34 -4.44
CA ASP A 185 12.44 13.23 -4.98
C ASP A 185 13.50 13.38 -3.88
N LYS A 186 13.22 14.21 -2.86
CA LYS A 186 14.13 14.46 -1.75
C LYS A 186 13.99 13.47 -0.59
N ASN A 187 12.78 12.97 -0.31
CA ASN A 187 12.50 12.21 0.92
C ASN A 187 12.17 10.74 0.70
N VAL A 188 11.74 10.34 -0.50
CA VAL A 188 11.38 8.96 -0.81
C VAL A 188 12.41 8.31 -1.71
N LYS A 189 12.77 8.92 -2.85
CA LYS A 189 13.73 8.31 -3.78
C LYS A 189 15.06 7.91 -3.13
N PRO A 190 15.72 8.76 -2.30
CA PRO A 190 16.99 8.40 -1.69
C PRO A 190 16.87 7.26 -0.67
N VAL A 191 15.70 7.11 -0.03
CA VAL A 191 15.40 6.01 0.89
C VAL A 191 15.33 4.69 0.13
N LEU A 192 14.66 4.69 -1.03
CA LEU A 192 14.59 3.53 -1.91
C LEU A 192 15.96 3.17 -2.48
N ASP A 193 16.75 4.15 -2.93
CA ASP A 193 18.10 3.94 -3.47
C ASP A 193 19.05 3.35 -2.43
N LYS A 194 18.89 3.75 -1.17
CA LYS A 194 19.65 3.17 -0.07
C LYS A 194 19.22 1.73 0.20
N ALA A 195 17.91 1.45 0.26
CA ALA A 195 17.39 0.16 0.70
C ALA A 195 17.41 -0.94 -0.38
N TYR A 196 17.10 -0.60 -1.62
CA TYR A 196 16.94 -1.56 -2.72
C TYR A 196 18.13 -1.55 -3.68
N GLY A 197 18.21 -2.59 -4.51
CA GLY A 197 19.02 -2.56 -5.72
C GLY A 197 18.50 -1.46 -6.68
N GLU A 198 19.39 -0.89 -7.48
CA GLU A 198 19.09 0.22 -8.39
C GLU A 198 17.87 -0.07 -9.28
N GLU A 199 17.80 -1.28 -9.83
CA GLU A 199 16.75 -1.72 -10.72
C GLU A 199 15.36 -1.71 -10.04
N LEU A 200 15.27 -2.23 -8.81
CA LEU A 200 14.04 -2.27 -8.03
C LEU A 200 13.65 -0.88 -7.56
N SER A 201 14.62 -0.07 -7.10
CA SER A 201 14.37 1.32 -6.71
C SER A 201 13.77 2.15 -7.84
N ASN A 202 14.41 2.14 -9.02
CA ASN A 202 13.93 2.88 -10.18
C ASN A 202 12.57 2.38 -10.66
N ALA A 203 12.35 1.07 -10.68
CA ALA A 203 11.06 0.50 -11.07
C ALA A 203 9.93 0.88 -10.12
N THR A 204 10.19 0.89 -8.81
CA THR A 204 9.22 1.28 -7.78
C THR A 204 8.91 2.77 -7.91
N TYR A 205 9.94 3.61 -7.99
CA TYR A 205 9.77 5.06 -8.02
C TYR A 205 9.08 5.57 -9.28
N ARG A 206 9.18 4.84 -10.40
CA ARG A 206 8.45 5.17 -11.65
C ARG A 206 6.94 5.26 -11.44
N PHE A 207 6.37 4.53 -10.49
CA PHE A 207 4.94 4.58 -10.16
C PHE A 207 4.57 5.72 -9.20
N MET A 208 5.54 6.52 -8.76
CA MET A 208 5.38 7.62 -7.81
C MET A 208 5.42 9.00 -8.49
N LYS A 209 5.05 9.05 -9.78
CA LYS A 209 4.89 10.32 -10.50
C LYS A 209 3.51 10.91 -10.18
N ILE A 210 3.50 12.12 -9.63
CA ILE A 210 2.26 12.84 -9.32
C ILE A 210 1.71 13.45 -10.63
N PRO A 211 0.40 13.32 -10.92
CA PRO A 211 -0.23 14.04 -12.04
C PRO A 211 0.02 15.55 -11.94
N GLU A 212 0.30 16.21 -13.07
CA GLU A 212 0.75 17.61 -13.11
C GLU A 212 -0.25 18.57 -12.44
N ASP A 213 -1.54 18.37 -12.69
CA ASP A 213 -2.61 19.20 -12.12
C ASP A 213 -2.71 19.05 -10.59
N ILE A 214 -2.51 17.84 -10.08
CA ILE A 214 -2.49 17.56 -8.63
C ILE A 214 -1.22 18.14 -8.01
N ASN A 215 -0.08 17.96 -8.66
CA ASN A 215 1.20 18.46 -8.18
C ASN A 215 1.21 19.99 -8.08
N GLU A 216 0.65 20.69 -9.06
CA GLU A 216 0.50 22.15 -9.06
C GLU A 216 -0.38 22.61 -7.90
N LYS A 217 -1.55 21.98 -7.71
CA LYS A 217 -2.44 22.28 -6.57
C LYS A 217 -1.75 22.10 -5.23
N ILE A 218 -1.04 20.98 -5.02
CA ILE A 218 -0.29 20.74 -3.79
C ILE A 218 0.81 21.78 -3.60
N THR A 219 1.55 22.11 -4.66
CA THR A 219 2.65 23.09 -4.60
C THR A 219 2.15 24.48 -4.22
N ASN A 220 0.98 24.88 -4.72
CA ASN A 220 0.37 26.16 -4.44
C ASN A 220 -0.52 26.17 -3.18
N HIS A 221 -0.57 25.06 -2.43
CA HIS A 221 -1.45 24.87 -1.28
C HIS A 221 -2.93 25.13 -1.60
N ASP A 222 -3.32 24.91 -2.86
CA ASP A 222 -4.71 24.99 -3.28
C ASP A 222 -5.41 23.68 -2.90
N PHE A 223 -6.15 23.72 -1.80
CA PHE A 223 -7.03 22.65 -1.32
C PHE A 223 -8.52 23.01 -1.43
N SER A 224 -8.85 24.03 -2.22
CA SER A 224 -10.22 24.56 -2.34
C SER A 224 -11.22 23.60 -3.01
N ASN A 225 -10.73 22.50 -3.61
CA ASN A 225 -11.54 21.54 -4.36
C ASN A 225 -11.67 20.19 -3.66
N LEU A 226 -11.36 20.12 -2.36
CA LEU A 226 -11.44 18.89 -1.54
C LEU A 226 -12.86 18.33 -1.36
N ASP A 227 -13.90 19.09 -1.68
CA ASP A 227 -15.31 18.69 -1.62
C ASP A 227 -15.91 18.33 -3.00
N LYS A 228 -15.17 18.48 -4.11
CA LYS A 228 -15.73 18.42 -5.48
C LYS A 228 -15.53 17.09 -6.22
N ASN A 229 -15.19 16.01 -5.53
CA ASN A 229 -14.93 14.71 -6.19
C ASN A 229 -16.15 13.81 -6.32
N ILE A 230 -15.99 12.74 -7.11
CA ILE A 230 -16.98 11.69 -7.29
C ILE A 230 -17.31 10.93 -5.99
N ILE A 231 -16.47 11.00 -4.96
CA ILE A 231 -16.72 10.41 -3.63
C ILE A 231 -16.62 11.51 -2.57
N ASP A 232 -17.53 11.49 -1.59
CA ASP A 232 -17.56 12.41 -0.46
C ASP A 232 -16.26 12.30 0.37
N ILE A 233 -15.67 13.45 0.70
CA ILE A 233 -14.42 13.54 1.46
C ILE A 233 -14.47 12.78 2.79
N ASN A 234 -15.61 12.78 3.49
CA ASN A 234 -15.74 12.10 4.78
C ASN A 234 -15.56 10.59 4.65
N ILE A 235 -15.87 10.01 3.48
CA ILE A 235 -15.65 8.58 3.22
C ILE A 235 -14.14 8.28 3.19
N TYR A 236 -13.34 9.14 2.56
CA TYR A 236 -11.88 9.04 2.58
C TYR A 236 -11.32 9.24 3.99
N LEU A 237 -11.75 10.30 4.69
CA LEU A 237 -11.28 10.59 6.05
C LEU A 237 -11.55 9.43 7.01
N ASN A 238 -12.72 8.80 6.88
CA ASN A 238 -13.06 7.60 7.65
C ASN A 238 -12.14 6.42 7.30
N MET A 239 -11.87 6.19 6.01
CA MET A 239 -10.92 5.15 5.58
C MET A 239 -9.52 5.41 6.14
N TYR A 240 -8.98 6.63 6.01
CA TYR A 240 -7.65 6.97 6.52
C TYR A 240 -7.56 6.90 8.04
N LYS A 241 -8.61 7.29 8.76
CA LYS A 241 -8.66 7.12 10.22
C LYS A 241 -8.51 5.65 10.61
N LEU A 242 -9.26 4.75 9.98
CA LEU A 242 -9.16 3.30 10.23
C LEU A 242 -7.78 2.76 9.89
N VAL A 243 -7.18 3.22 8.78
CA VAL A 243 -5.82 2.84 8.39
C VAL A 243 -4.81 3.29 9.46
N VAL A 244 -4.84 4.55 9.87
CA VAL A 244 -3.94 5.10 10.90
C VAL A 244 -4.09 4.36 12.22
N GLU A 245 -5.31 4.12 12.68
CA GLU A 245 -5.58 3.36 13.91
C GLU A 245 -5.01 1.94 13.83
N SER A 246 -5.19 1.26 12.69
CA SER A 246 -4.66 -0.10 12.48
C SER A 246 -3.13 -0.11 12.41
N MET A 247 -2.50 0.89 11.78
CA MET A 247 -1.04 1.02 11.74
C MET A 247 -0.44 1.26 13.13
N LYS A 248 -1.10 2.08 13.95
CA LYS A 248 -0.70 2.30 15.35
C LYS A 248 -0.77 1.03 16.19
N GLN A 249 -1.74 0.15 15.93
CA GLN A 249 -1.80 -1.16 16.59
C GLN A 249 -0.58 -2.03 16.22
N VAL A 250 -0.18 -2.03 14.94
CA VAL A 250 1.06 -2.71 14.51
C VAL A 250 2.29 -2.16 15.24
N ASP A 251 2.38 -0.84 15.45
CA ASP A 251 3.48 -0.25 16.22
C ASP A 251 3.47 -0.67 17.69
N VAL A 252 2.30 -0.76 18.32
CA VAL A 252 2.17 -1.24 19.69
C VAL A 252 2.64 -2.70 19.80
N GLU A 253 2.26 -3.56 18.86
CA GLU A 253 2.71 -4.96 18.81
C GLU A 253 4.23 -5.06 18.60
N ARG A 254 4.77 -4.25 17.67
CA ARG A 254 6.20 -4.16 17.38
C ARG A 254 7.01 -3.84 18.63
N ILE A 255 6.63 -2.77 19.35
CA ILE A 255 7.31 -2.32 20.57
C ILE A 255 7.25 -3.39 21.66
N LYS A 256 6.13 -4.10 21.81
CA LYS A 256 6.01 -5.21 22.77
C LYS A 256 6.97 -6.36 22.42
N LYS A 257 7.08 -6.71 21.14
CA LYS A 257 7.98 -7.77 20.66
C LYS A 257 9.45 -7.40 20.83
N GLU A 258 9.83 -6.15 20.55
CA GLU A 258 11.19 -5.62 20.79
C GLU A 258 11.59 -5.70 22.26
N LYS A 259 10.69 -5.31 23.18
CA LYS A 259 10.94 -5.40 24.63
C LYS A 259 11.14 -6.84 25.09
N THR A 260 10.28 -7.75 24.64
CA THR A 260 10.34 -9.18 24.99
C THR A 260 11.66 -9.80 24.52
N ASN A 261 12.11 -9.47 23.30
CA ASN A 261 13.39 -9.98 22.78
C ASN A 261 14.59 -9.44 23.57
N ASN A 262 14.55 -8.18 24.01
CA ASN A 262 15.64 -7.59 24.80
C ASN A 262 15.72 -8.14 26.24
N GLU A 263 14.58 -8.57 26.81
CA GLU A 263 14.53 -9.24 28.12
C GLU A 263 15.08 -10.66 28.06
N ASN A 264 14.87 -11.39 26.95
CA ASN A 264 15.35 -12.76 26.76
C ASN A 264 16.85 -12.86 26.40
N ILE A 265 17.53 -11.73 26.18
CA ILE A 265 18.97 -11.66 25.83
C ILE A 265 19.82 -11.23 27.05
N LYS A 266 19.19 -10.90 28.18
CA LYS A 266 19.86 -10.58 29.46
C LYS A 266 19.86 -11.77 30.41
#